data_AF-A0A7W1EP34-F1
#
_entry.id   AF-A0A7W1EP34-F1
#
_cell.length_a   1.000
_cell.length_b   1.000
_cell.length_c   1.000
_cell.angle_alpha   90.00
_cell.angle_beta   90.00
_cell.angle_gamma   90.00
#
_symmetry.space_group_name_H-M   'P 1'
#
loop_
_entity.id
_entity.type
_entity.pdbx_description
1 polymer ?
#
loop_
_entity_poly.entity_id
_entity_poly.type
_entity_poly.pdbx_seq_one_letter_code
_entity_poly.pdbx_strand_id
1 'polypeptide(L)'
;MLAAPAVGLAVLIVRWRTLLRWKLLLACGAALLFGITPFAMEPIRAAHYPALNEGEPTACREGLKLQCTLSTGTYDAFMYNFNRGQYGKPELSERQAPLSAQIGMWWLYFKWQWLRDAHYQHPFAQSILAALFLVLGVLGGYVHFQRDRRSFAYFGSLMFTMTIVLIVYLNFKYGASQDPELSGVNREVRDRDYFYLWSFSAWGVWASLGLVALWESVASLFGRESVTEGRTTVERPTRRGLRMASPVLALAIIPLFTNWTTASRAGQTDTADFARDLLNSVEPYGILVTVGDNDTFPLWYAQEVEGVRRDVVVANTSLLNTDWYTRQLIRRPVYDYDKAAGPAVYRNGTWKKPASSPIRMTMMQADSVPPYVQLDRPMNFQGGPIKATIDPQRLSIPGVLQRADIFVLRMLADNYAERPIYFSRTSAGYGGELGLGGYLLTQGLATKVFIPPTVAGKDTLLVPGAGWVDVARSRTLWDTVFTGQKSLAKRGDWVDRPSVGIPYLYVATGLMLSEILQATGDSTGSHRVLAQAKQVAQSVRLSDLLAQMDQPSQAPTPQSPLLVPSDTAQGTRVKP
;
A
#
# COMPACT_ATOMS: atom_id res chain seq x y z
N MET A 1 23.99 2.12 3.29
CA MET A 1 24.75 1.56 4.43
C MET A 1 24.72 2.52 5.63
N LEU A 2 23.57 2.67 6.30
CA LEU A 2 23.40 3.69 7.36
C LEU A 2 24.23 3.42 8.63
N ALA A 3 24.69 2.19 8.86
CA ALA A 3 25.57 1.85 10.00
C ALA A 3 27.07 2.08 9.72
N ALA A 4 27.47 2.26 8.44
CA ALA A 4 28.88 2.35 8.07
C ALA A 4 29.60 3.55 8.71
N PRO A 5 29.01 4.77 8.78
CA PRO A 5 29.64 5.88 9.50
C PRO A 5 29.92 5.56 10.97
N ALA A 6 29.00 4.86 11.63
CA ALA A 6 29.15 4.48 13.03
C ALA A 6 30.25 3.45 13.26
N VAL A 7 30.32 2.42 12.39
CA VAL A 7 31.42 1.44 12.41
C VAL A 7 32.75 2.13 12.12
N GLY A 8 32.82 2.98 11.10
CA GLY A 8 34.03 3.71 10.73
C GLY A 8 34.55 4.57 11.88
N LEU A 9 33.68 5.36 12.51
CA LEU A 9 34.03 6.20 13.65
C LEU A 9 34.50 5.36 14.85
N ALA A 10 33.81 4.26 15.16
CA ALA A 10 34.19 3.37 16.24
C ALA A 10 35.57 2.73 16.01
N VAL A 11 35.85 2.28 14.79
CA VAL A 11 37.16 1.71 14.42
C VAL A 11 38.25 2.77 14.55
N LEU A 12 38.02 3.99 14.06
CA LEU A 12 38.99 5.09 14.16
C LEU A 12 39.31 5.45 15.61
N ILE A 13 38.30 5.55 16.47
CA ILE A 13 38.48 5.96 17.88
C ILE A 13 39.09 4.83 18.72
N VAL A 14 38.63 3.60 18.56
CA VAL A 14 39.00 2.49 19.46
C VAL A 14 40.30 1.82 19.01
N ARG A 15 40.45 1.53 17.70
CA ARG A 15 41.62 0.81 17.15
C ARG A 15 41.86 1.13 15.67
N TRP A 16 42.27 2.36 15.36
CA TRP A 16 42.51 2.80 13.96
C TRP A 16 43.47 1.89 13.18
N ARG A 17 44.47 1.30 13.84
CA ARG A 17 45.42 0.33 13.25
C ARG A 17 44.76 -0.89 12.63
N THR A 18 43.49 -1.17 12.97
CA THR A 18 42.68 -2.22 12.33
C THR A 18 42.54 -1.98 10.83
N LEU A 19 42.48 -0.72 10.39
CA LEU A 19 42.41 -0.34 8.99
C LEU A 19 43.73 -0.61 8.22
N LEU A 20 44.84 -0.84 8.91
CA LEU A 20 46.12 -1.20 8.28
C LEU A 20 46.31 -2.71 8.12
N ARG A 21 45.39 -3.52 8.66
CA ARG A 21 45.50 -4.98 8.62
C ARG A 21 45.01 -5.52 7.28
N TRP A 22 45.90 -5.59 6.29
CA TRP A 22 45.54 -6.02 4.93
C TRP A 22 44.83 -7.39 4.88
N LYS A 23 45.22 -8.37 5.72
CA LYS A 23 44.53 -9.67 5.82
C LYS A 23 43.07 -9.53 6.25
N LEU A 24 42.80 -8.63 7.21
CA LEU A 24 41.45 -8.34 7.65
C LEU A 24 40.67 -7.59 6.57
N LEU A 25 41.29 -6.63 5.89
CA LEU A 25 40.63 -5.92 4.78
C LEU A 25 40.27 -6.87 3.64
N LEU A 26 41.16 -7.82 3.30
CA LEU A 26 40.85 -8.88 2.34
C LEU A 26 39.71 -9.77 2.82
N ALA A 27 39.69 -10.16 4.09
CA ALA A 27 38.58 -10.94 4.65
C ALA A 27 37.26 -10.16 4.60
N CYS A 28 37.27 -8.86 4.93
CA CYS A 28 36.12 -7.97 4.79
C CYS A 28 35.69 -7.81 3.32
N GLY A 29 36.64 -7.69 2.39
CA GLY A 29 36.37 -7.62 0.96
C GLY A 29 35.75 -8.91 0.43
N ALA A 30 36.28 -10.07 0.83
CA ALA A 30 35.71 -11.37 0.51
C ALA A 30 34.32 -11.55 1.12
N ALA A 31 34.11 -11.14 2.37
CA ALA A 31 32.82 -11.16 3.03
C ALA A 31 31.81 -10.19 2.36
N LEU A 32 32.26 -9.03 1.88
CA LEU A 32 31.43 -8.10 1.13
C LEU A 32 31.05 -8.68 -0.23
N LEU A 33 32.01 -9.23 -0.98
CA LEU A 33 31.75 -9.91 -2.26
C LEU A 33 30.75 -11.06 -2.07
N PHE A 34 30.99 -11.92 -1.07
CA PHE A 34 30.07 -12.99 -0.71
C PHE A 34 28.70 -12.46 -0.29
N GLY A 35 28.66 -11.40 0.54
CA GLY A 35 27.43 -10.77 1.01
C GLY A 35 26.63 -10.04 -0.07
N ILE A 36 27.26 -9.70 -1.21
CA ILE A 36 26.58 -9.13 -2.38
C ILE A 36 26.05 -10.24 -3.31
N THR A 37 26.55 -11.48 -3.22
CA THR A 37 26.06 -12.59 -4.08
C THR A 37 24.55 -12.83 -4.02
N PRO A 38 23.81 -12.61 -2.92
CA PRO A 38 22.35 -12.73 -2.93
C PRO A 38 21.66 -11.78 -3.93
N PHE A 39 22.26 -10.65 -4.28
CA PHE A 39 21.71 -9.75 -5.31
C PHE A 39 21.74 -10.37 -6.71
N ALA A 40 22.60 -11.36 -6.96
CA ALA A 40 22.58 -12.12 -8.21
C ALA A 40 21.30 -12.97 -8.35
N MET A 41 20.60 -13.24 -7.25
CA MET A 41 19.33 -13.99 -7.28
C MET A 41 18.27 -13.25 -8.09
N GLU A 42 18.22 -11.92 -8.05
CA GLU A 42 17.21 -11.13 -8.77
C GLU A 42 17.27 -11.35 -10.29
N PRO A 43 18.38 -11.06 -11.00
CA PRO A 43 18.47 -11.26 -12.44
C PRO A 43 18.37 -12.73 -12.85
N ILE A 44 18.90 -13.66 -12.05
CA ILE A 44 18.82 -15.11 -12.31
C ILE A 44 17.36 -15.58 -12.21
N ARG A 45 16.67 -15.26 -11.11
CA ARG A 45 15.27 -15.63 -10.90
C ARG A 45 14.38 -14.98 -11.95
N ALA A 46 14.61 -13.72 -12.30
CA ALA A 46 13.85 -13.02 -13.33
C ALA A 46 13.91 -13.74 -14.69
N ALA A 47 15.05 -14.36 -15.02
CA ALA A 47 15.24 -15.12 -16.26
C ALA A 47 14.49 -16.47 -16.28
N HIS A 48 13.95 -16.91 -15.14
CA HIS A 48 13.07 -18.08 -15.02
C HIS A 48 11.58 -17.74 -15.10
N TYR A 49 11.23 -16.46 -15.26
CA TYR A 49 9.85 -16.00 -15.42
C TYR A 49 8.91 -16.45 -14.30
N PRO A 50 9.19 -16.06 -13.04
CA PRO A 50 8.22 -16.25 -11.98
C PRO A 50 6.89 -15.61 -12.37
N ALA A 51 5.78 -16.10 -11.82
CA ALA A 51 4.43 -15.61 -12.12
C ALA A 51 4.32 -14.08 -11.94
N LEU A 52 5.04 -13.54 -10.96
CA LEU A 52 5.25 -12.11 -10.73
C LEU A 52 6.75 -11.81 -10.89
N ASN A 53 7.09 -11.08 -11.95
CA ASN A 53 8.45 -10.71 -12.33
C ASN A 53 8.61 -9.19 -12.36
N GLU A 54 8.34 -8.55 -11.22
CA GLU A 54 8.29 -7.09 -11.08
C GLU A 54 9.59 -6.44 -11.55
N GLY A 55 9.46 -5.50 -12.50
CA GLY A 55 10.60 -4.79 -13.07
C GLY A 55 11.47 -5.60 -14.04
N GLU A 56 11.27 -6.92 -14.12
CA GLU A 56 12.04 -7.89 -14.92
C GLU A 56 13.54 -7.51 -15.00
N PRO A 57 14.29 -7.62 -13.88
CA PRO A 57 15.67 -7.12 -13.74
C PRO A 57 16.70 -8.00 -14.47
N THR A 58 16.46 -8.34 -15.73
CA THR A 58 17.33 -9.19 -16.55
C THR A 58 17.21 -8.84 -18.03
N ALA A 59 18.29 -8.95 -18.80
CA ALA A 59 18.26 -8.92 -20.25
C ALA A 59 17.92 -10.28 -20.87
N CYS A 60 17.87 -11.35 -20.06
CA CYS A 60 17.49 -12.70 -20.50
C CYS A 60 15.99 -12.85 -20.72
N ARG A 61 15.42 -12.11 -21.69
CA ARG A 61 13.97 -12.08 -21.95
C ARG A 61 13.43 -13.39 -22.53
N GLU A 62 14.29 -14.25 -23.07
CA GLU A 62 13.97 -15.57 -23.68
C GLU A 62 14.56 -16.79 -22.93
N GLY A 63 15.04 -16.58 -21.72
CA GLY A 63 15.41 -17.63 -20.78
C GLY A 63 16.84 -17.47 -20.31
N LEU A 64 17.18 -18.16 -19.23
CA LEU A 64 18.50 -18.05 -18.61
C LEU A 64 19.61 -18.53 -19.56
N LYS A 65 20.47 -17.60 -19.99
CA LYS A 65 21.69 -17.88 -20.75
C LYS A 65 22.85 -17.08 -20.17
N LEU A 66 24.05 -17.65 -20.12
CA LEU A 66 25.23 -17.00 -19.53
C LEU A 66 25.51 -15.64 -20.18
N GLN A 67 25.45 -15.57 -21.51
CA GLN A 67 25.74 -14.36 -22.29
C GLN A 67 24.81 -13.18 -21.97
N CYS A 68 23.52 -13.42 -21.74
CA CYS A 68 22.58 -12.34 -21.40
C CYS A 68 22.63 -12.04 -19.89
N THR A 69 22.90 -13.04 -19.05
CA THR A 69 22.96 -12.89 -17.60
C THR A 69 24.13 -11.98 -17.20
N LEU A 70 25.29 -12.19 -17.82
CA LEU A 70 26.51 -11.40 -17.60
C LEU A 70 26.63 -10.27 -18.64
N SER A 71 25.52 -9.65 -19.01
CA SER A 71 25.50 -8.54 -19.98
C SER A 71 25.31 -7.18 -19.30
N THR A 72 25.72 -6.11 -19.97
CA THR A 72 25.41 -4.73 -19.56
C THR A 72 23.90 -4.51 -19.44
N GLY A 73 23.10 -5.09 -20.33
CA GLY A 73 21.65 -4.97 -20.27
C GLY A 73 21.03 -5.57 -18.99
N THR A 74 21.58 -6.68 -18.48
CA THR A 74 21.13 -7.24 -17.19
C THR A 74 21.56 -6.34 -16.04
N TYR A 75 22.78 -5.81 -16.08
CA TYR A 75 23.24 -4.84 -15.09
C TYR A 75 22.37 -3.59 -15.07
N ASP A 76 22.03 -3.03 -16.23
CA ASP A 76 21.20 -1.83 -16.36
C ASP A 76 19.77 -2.09 -15.87
N ALA A 77 19.18 -3.22 -16.27
CA ALA A 77 17.85 -3.63 -15.79
C ALA A 77 17.83 -3.85 -14.27
N PHE A 78 18.86 -4.49 -13.72
CA PHE A 78 19.02 -4.67 -12.28
C PHE A 78 19.18 -3.32 -11.57
N MET A 79 20.10 -2.46 -12.03
CA MET A 79 20.37 -1.17 -11.40
C MET A 79 19.19 -0.20 -11.51
N TYR A 80 18.43 -0.24 -12.60
CA TYR A 80 17.18 0.53 -12.72
C TYR A 80 16.19 0.15 -11.62
N ASN A 81 16.02 -1.16 -11.37
CA ASN A 81 15.15 -1.67 -10.30
C ASN A 81 15.71 -1.37 -8.90
N PHE A 82 16.99 -1.67 -8.69
CA PHE A 82 17.69 -1.44 -7.41
C PHE A 82 17.66 0.04 -7.00
N ASN A 83 17.92 0.95 -7.94
CA ASN A 83 17.86 2.40 -7.69
C ASN A 83 16.42 2.94 -7.69
N ARG A 84 15.43 2.09 -8.00
CA ARG A 84 14.02 2.46 -8.16
C ARG A 84 13.85 3.65 -9.13
N GLY A 85 14.47 3.55 -10.30
CA GLY A 85 14.52 4.61 -11.31
C GLY A 85 13.14 5.20 -11.66
N GLN A 86 12.08 4.41 -11.54
CA GLN A 86 10.69 4.81 -11.77
C GLN A 86 10.19 5.99 -10.89
N TYR A 87 10.78 6.23 -9.72
CA TYR A 87 10.30 7.32 -8.83
C TYR A 87 11.03 8.64 -9.01
N GLY A 88 12.13 8.69 -9.78
CA GLY A 88 12.88 9.91 -10.05
C GLY A 88 13.16 10.73 -8.79
N LYS A 89 13.76 10.12 -7.76
CA LYS A 89 14.01 10.82 -6.48
C LYS A 89 14.80 12.11 -6.74
N PRO A 90 14.35 13.26 -6.21
CA PRO A 90 15.09 14.51 -6.35
C PRO A 90 16.44 14.40 -5.64
N GLU A 91 17.36 15.28 -6.03
CA GLU A 91 18.65 15.40 -5.35
C GLU A 91 18.44 15.74 -3.86
N LEU A 92 19.38 15.34 -3.00
CA LEU A 92 19.30 15.62 -1.57
C LEU A 92 19.34 17.12 -1.22
N SER A 93 19.89 17.93 -2.13
CA SER A 93 19.91 19.39 -2.09
C SER A 93 18.51 20.00 -2.25
N GLU A 94 17.64 19.36 -3.01
CA GLU A 94 16.26 19.79 -3.27
C GLU A 94 15.32 19.20 -2.21
N ARG A 95 15.02 19.96 -1.15
CA ARG A 95 14.14 19.49 -0.09
C ARG A 95 12.69 19.41 -0.57
N GLN A 96 12.02 18.28 -0.32
CA GLN A 96 10.59 18.11 -0.64
C GLN A 96 9.65 18.74 0.40
N ALA A 97 10.18 19.09 1.57
CA ALA A 97 9.49 19.83 2.62
C ALA A 97 10.53 20.55 3.51
N PRO A 98 10.14 21.61 4.25
CA PRO A 98 11.02 22.24 5.24
C PRO A 98 11.58 21.22 6.24
N LEU A 99 12.81 21.41 6.68
CA LEU A 99 13.44 20.49 7.65
C LEU A 99 12.64 20.41 8.96
N SER A 100 12.02 21.52 9.38
CA SER A 100 11.10 21.56 10.52
C SER A 100 9.90 20.63 10.35
N ALA A 101 9.31 20.56 9.15
CA ALA A 101 8.21 19.66 8.85
C ALA A 101 8.65 18.19 8.94
N GLN A 102 9.84 17.87 8.42
CA GLN A 102 10.36 16.49 8.47
C GLN A 102 10.75 16.05 9.89
N ILE A 103 11.30 16.96 10.70
CA ILE A 103 11.50 16.72 12.14
C ILE A 103 10.16 16.57 12.85
N GLY A 104 9.17 17.40 12.50
CA GLY A 104 7.79 17.31 13.02
C GLY A 104 7.14 15.98 12.70
N MET A 105 7.38 15.43 11.51
CA MET A 105 6.91 14.10 11.13
C MET A 105 7.60 12.99 11.95
N TRP A 106 8.92 13.07 12.15
CA TRP A 106 9.60 12.15 13.05
C TRP A 106 9.01 12.21 14.46
N TRP A 107 8.73 13.42 14.97
CA TRP A 107 8.11 13.62 16.27
C TRP A 107 6.69 13.05 16.35
N LEU A 108 5.87 13.25 15.31
CA LEU A 108 4.54 12.64 15.19
C LEU A 108 4.62 11.12 15.36
N TYR A 109 5.51 10.46 14.62
CA TYR A 109 5.67 9.01 14.67
C TYR A 109 6.37 8.54 15.95
N PHE A 110 7.25 9.36 16.54
CA PHE A 110 7.85 9.08 17.84
C PHE A 110 6.78 9.00 18.94
N LYS A 111 5.83 9.95 18.95
CA LYS A 111 4.68 9.93 19.88
C LYS A 111 3.87 8.63 19.77
N TRP A 112 3.67 8.13 18.55
CA TRP A 112 2.92 6.89 18.31
C TRP A 112 3.57 5.65 18.89
N GLN A 113 4.89 5.65 19.12
CA GLN A 113 5.59 4.50 19.71
C GLN A 113 5.19 4.25 21.17
N TRP A 114 4.71 5.29 21.86
CA TRP A 114 4.37 5.24 23.29
C TRP A 114 2.86 5.23 23.54
N LEU A 115 2.11 5.93 22.69
CA LEU A 115 0.65 5.89 22.64
C LEU A 115 0.19 6.27 21.23
N ARG A 116 -0.36 5.33 20.48
CA ARG A 116 -0.94 5.59 19.16
C ARG A 116 -2.32 6.22 19.31
N ASP A 117 -2.35 7.54 19.15
CA ASP A 117 -3.57 8.35 19.15
C ASP A 117 -3.80 8.93 17.75
N ALA A 118 -4.34 8.11 16.85
CA ALA A 118 -4.55 8.48 15.46
C ALA A 118 -5.72 9.45 15.25
N HIS A 119 -6.60 9.59 16.24
CA HIS A 119 -7.82 10.39 16.17
C HIS A 119 -7.82 11.57 17.14
N TYR A 120 -6.66 11.89 17.73
CA TYR A 120 -6.49 13.01 18.66
C TYR A 120 -7.45 12.97 19.86
N GLN A 121 -7.76 11.77 20.37
CA GLN A 121 -8.65 11.57 21.52
C GLN A 121 -7.92 11.75 22.86
N HIS A 122 -6.61 11.53 22.87
CA HIS A 122 -5.76 11.58 24.07
C HIS A 122 -4.44 12.34 23.84
N PRO A 123 -4.47 13.57 23.26
CA PRO A 123 -3.26 14.27 22.83
C PRO A 123 -2.34 14.63 24.00
N PHE A 124 -2.91 14.93 25.18
CA PHE A 124 -2.15 15.24 26.38
C PHE A 124 -1.38 14.02 26.91
N ALA A 125 -2.05 12.88 27.07
CA ALA A 125 -1.43 11.64 27.55
C ALA A 125 -0.33 11.18 26.57
N GLN A 126 -0.60 11.26 25.27
CA GLN A 126 0.39 10.94 24.24
C GLN A 126 1.64 11.80 24.38
N SER A 127 1.47 13.11 24.54
CA SER A 127 2.57 14.06 24.63
C SER A 127 3.39 13.87 25.90
N ILE A 128 2.75 13.59 27.04
CA ILE A 128 3.45 13.28 28.31
C ILE A 128 4.27 12.01 28.18
N LEU A 129 3.69 10.93 27.67
CA LEU A 129 4.41 9.67 27.50
C LEU A 129 5.59 9.85 26.54
N ALA A 130 5.40 10.56 25.44
CA ALA A 130 6.49 10.85 24.51
C ALA A 130 7.59 11.69 25.17
N ALA A 131 7.25 12.74 25.92
CA ALA A 131 8.22 13.56 26.64
C ALA A 131 8.99 12.74 27.68
N LEU A 132 8.30 11.88 28.44
CA LEU A 132 8.93 10.98 29.41
C LEU A 132 9.97 10.08 28.74
N PHE A 133 9.60 9.38 27.67
CA PHE A 133 10.52 8.48 26.97
C PHE A 133 11.61 9.23 26.19
N LEU A 134 11.36 10.46 25.76
CA LEU A 134 12.39 11.34 25.22
C LEU A 134 13.42 11.68 26.31
N VAL A 135 12.98 12.10 27.49
CA VAL A 135 13.89 12.42 28.61
C VAL A 135 14.67 11.19 29.05
N LEU A 136 14.02 10.03 29.16
CA LEU A 136 14.70 8.77 29.45
C LEU A 136 15.77 8.43 28.39
N GLY A 137 15.47 8.64 27.11
CA GLY A 137 16.43 8.43 26.03
C GLY A 137 17.65 9.35 26.13
N VAL A 138 17.42 10.65 26.38
CA VAL A 138 18.51 11.62 26.56
C VAL A 138 19.36 11.28 27.79
N LEU A 139 18.71 10.97 28.93
CA LEU A 139 19.39 10.53 30.14
C LEU A 139 20.22 9.27 29.91
N GLY A 140 19.67 8.29 29.20
CA GLY A 140 20.38 7.07 28.88
C GLY A 140 21.55 7.27 27.94
N GLY A 141 21.42 8.14 26.95
CA GLY A 141 22.54 8.56 26.09
C GLY A 141 23.66 9.24 26.90
N TYR A 142 23.30 10.12 27.84
CA TYR A 142 24.24 10.74 28.76
C TYR A 142 24.95 9.71 29.66
N VAL A 143 24.19 8.80 30.26
CA VAL A 143 24.74 7.72 31.12
C VAL A 143 25.65 6.79 30.31
N HIS A 144 25.27 6.46 29.08
CA HIS A 144 26.09 5.67 28.16
C HIS A 144 27.42 6.36 27.88
N PHE A 145 27.39 7.66 27.54
CA PHE A 145 28.59 8.45 27.30
C PHE A 145 29.52 8.50 28.53
N GLN A 146 28.96 8.67 29.73
CA GLN A 146 29.76 8.77 30.95
C GLN A 146 30.37 7.42 31.37
N ARG A 147 29.60 6.33 31.27
CA ARG A 147 30.03 5.00 31.73
C ARG A 147 30.91 4.28 30.73
N ASP A 148 30.66 4.41 29.43
CA ASP A 148 31.44 3.75 28.38
C ASP A 148 31.52 4.57 27.08
N ARG A 149 32.49 5.48 27.05
CA ARG A 149 32.79 6.31 25.87
C ARG A 149 33.12 5.50 24.62
N ARG A 150 33.67 4.29 24.76
CA ARG A 150 34.10 3.49 23.60
C ARG A 150 32.89 2.91 22.89
N SER A 151 31.97 2.29 23.61
CA SER A 151 30.73 1.81 22.99
C SER A 151 29.79 2.96 22.62
N PHE A 152 29.80 4.08 23.35
CA PHE A 152 29.07 5.28 22.96
C PHE A 152 29.53 5.83 21.61
N ALA A 153 30.83 5.82 21.31
CA ALA A 153 31.33 6.27 20.01
C ALA A 153 30.67 5.52 18.84
N TYR A 154 30.42 4.22 19.00
CA TYR A 154 29.67 3.43 18.04
C TYR A 154 28.16 3.71 18.10
N PHE A 155 27.53 3.50 19.26
CA PHE A 155 26.07 3.52 19.35
C PHE A 155 25.48 4.92 19.22
N GLY A 156 26.15 5.94 19.76
CA GLY A 156 25.75 7.34 19.63
C GLY A 156 25.85 7.85 18.19
N SER A 157 26.88 7.46 17.44
CA SER A 157 26.96 7.78 16.00
C SER A 157 25.94 7.00 15.17
N LEU A 158 25.65 5.74 15.55
CA LEU A 158 24.56 4.97 14.96
C LEU A 158 23.21 5.66 15.20
N MET A 159 22.94 6.07 16.44
CA MET A 159 21.74 6.78 16.84
C MET A 159 21.56 8.11 16.08
N PHE A 160 22.63 8.89 15.96
CA PHE A 160 22.66 10.12 15.16
C PHE A 160 22.35 9.83 13.68
N THR A 161 22.96 8.79 13.11
CA THR A 161 22.78 8.45 11.70
C THR A 161 21.38 7.91 11.42
N MET A 162 20.86 7.05 12.30
CA MET A 162 19.52 6.46 12.17
C MET A 162 18.39 7.44 12.50
N THR A 163 18.69 8.58 13.11
CA THR A 163 17.70 9.61 13.45
C THR A 163 17.85 10.84 12.56
N ILE A 164 18.91 11.62 12.74
CA ILE A 164 19.07 12.92 12.08
C ILE A 164 19.46 12.75 10.61
N VAL A 165 20.50 11.96 10.31
CA VAL A 165 20.94 11.74 8.92
C VAL A 165 19.85 11.04 8.13
N LEU A 166 19.12 10.12 8.76
CA LEU A 166 18.00 9.43 8.14
C LEU A 166 16.86 10.39 7.75
N ILE A 167 16.49 11.33 8.63
CA ILE A 167 15.49 12.37 8.30
C ILE A 167 15.92 13.17 7.06
N VAL A 168 17.18 13.60 7.03
CA VAL A 168 17.74 14.36 5.90
C VAL A 168 17.73 13.52 4.61
N TYR A 169 18.16 12.26 4.72
CA TYR A 169 18.28 11.32 3.60
C TYR A 169 16.93 10.91 3.02
N LEU A 170 15.92 10.66 3.86
CA LEU A 170 14.60 10.26 3.39
C LEU A 170 13.92 11.39 2.63
N ASN A 171 14.17 12.64 3.03
CA ASN A 171 13.70 13.85 2.35
C ASN A 171 12.20 13.77 1.98
N PHE A 172 11.38 13.35 2.94
CA PHE A 172 9.95 13.17 2.72
C PHE A 172 9.21 14.50 2.54
N LYS A 173 8.06 14.43 1.87
CA LYS A 173 7.04 15.47 1.87
C LYS A 173 6.39 15.58 3.26
N TYR A 174 5.39 16.46 3.42
CA TYR A 174 4.59 16.46 4.66
C TYR A 174 3.95 15.08 4.86
N GLY A 175 3.93 14.61 6.12
CA GLY A 175 3.27 13.35 6.45
C GLY A 175 1.78 13.37 6.10
N ALA A 176 1.21 12.20 5.81
CA ALA A 176 -0.22 12.11 5.46
C ALA A 176 -1.12 12.64 6.59
N SER A 177 -0.83 12.23 7.83
CA SER A 177 -1.57 12.67 9.03
C SER A 177 -0.94 13.87 9.75
N GLN A 178 0.09 14.50 9.18
CA GLN A 178 0.78 15.63 9.81
C GLN A 178 0.05 16.95 9.52
N ASP A 179 -0.25 17.75 10.56
CA ASP A 179 -0.85 19.09 10.42
C ASP A 179 -2.01 19.11 9.40
N PRO A 180 -3.10 18.35 9.62
CA PRO A 180 -4.14 18.12 8.62
C PRO A 180 -4.81 19.42 8.12
N GLU A 181 -4.91 20.43 8.98
CA GLU A 181 -5.34 21.80 8.67
C GLU A 181 -4.49 22.52 7.60
N LEU A 182 -3.26 22.07 7.34
CA LEU A 182 -2.39 22.68 6.34
C LEU A 182 -2.78 22.24 4.92
N SER A 183 -3.41 23.14 4.17
CA SER A 183 -3.79 22.94 2.77
C SER A 183 -2.73 23.44 1.78
N GLY A 184 -2.73 22.91 0.54
CA GLY A 184 -1.87 23.40 -0.55
C GLY A 184 -0.41 22.95 -0.48
N VAL A 185 -0.09 22.01 0.40
CA VAL A 185 1.25 21.40 0.51
C VAL A 185 1.27 20.01 -0.12
N ASN A 186 2.43 19.63 -0.66
CA ASN A 186 2.66 18.27 -1.11
C ASN A 186 2.76 17.33 0.10
N ARG A 187 2.01 16.22 0.04
CA ARG A 187 1.94 15.22 1.11
C ARG A 187 2.38 13.85 0.61
N GLU A 188 2.87 13.04 1.54
CA GLU A 188 3.00 11.61 1.32
C GLU A 188 1.62 10.96 1.20
N VAL A 189 1.54 9.92 0.37
CA VAL A 189 0.25 9.25 0.07
C VAL A 189 -0.30 8.43 1.23
N ARG A 190 0.48 8.20 2.28
CA ARG A 190 0.10 7.50 3.52
C ARG A 190 1.16 7.72 4.60
N ASP A 191 0.86 7.33 5.83
CA ASP A 191 1.84 7.38 6.89
C ASP A 191 2.99 6.37 6.68
N ARG A 192 4.18 6.81 7.10
CA ARG A 192 5.48 6.19 6.78
C ARG A 192 6.34 5.97 8.02
N ASP A 193 5.72 5.76 9.18
CA ASP A 193 6.36 5.53 10.48
C ASP A 193 7.40 4.40 10.45
N TYR A 194 7.16 3.34 9.68
CA TYR A 194 8.06 2.19 9.52
C TYR A 194 9.45 2.55 8.97
N PHE A 195 9.62 3.67 8.26
CA PHE A 195 10.96 4.12 7.84
C PHE A 195 11.84 4.54 9.03
N TYR A 196 11.23 4.94 10.15
CA TYR A 196 11.92 5.36 11.37
C TYR A 196 12.01 4.25 12.42
N LEU A 197 11.57 3.02 12.12
CA LEU A 197 11.57 1.90 13.08
C LEU A 197 12.95 1.70 13.74
N TRP A 198 14.03 1.81 12.97
CA TRP A 198 15.40 1.68 13.49
C TRP A 198 15.81 2.84 14.40
N SER A 199 15.34 4.07 14.13
CA SER A 199 15.51 5.22 15.02
C SER A 199 14.85 4.95 16.37
N PHE A 200 13.60 4.50 16.35
CA PHE A 200 12.83 4.23 17.57
C PHE A 200 13.36 3.02 18.34
N SER A 201 13.81 1.98 17.64
CA SER A 201 14.45 0.82 18.27
C SER A 201 15.76 1.20 18.96
N ALA A 202 16.59 2.03 18.32
CA ALA A 202 17.80 2.57 18.94
C ALA A 202 17.47 3.48 20.13
N TRP A 203 16.39 4.26 20.04
CA TRP A 203 15.87 5.06 21.15
C TRP A 203 15.42 4.22 22.33
N GLY A 204 14.80 3.07 22.10
CA GLY A 204 14.43 2.13 23.16
C GLY A 204 15.64 1.66 23.99
N VAL A 205 16.79 1.44 23.36
CA VAL A 205 18.03 1.08 24.06
C VAL A 205 18.48 2.21 24.99
N TRP A 206 18.55 3.45 24.49
CA TRP A 206 18.88 4.60 25.33
C TRP A 206 17.83 4.82 26.43
N ALA A 207 16.54 4.77 26.12
CA ALA A 207 15.48 4.90 27.10
C ALA A 207 15.60 3.83 28.21
N SER A 208 16.02 2.60 27.88
CA SER A 208 16.27 1.55 28.87
C SER A 208 17.44 1.90 29.80
N LEU A 209 18.54 2.45 29.29
CA LEU A 209 19.67 2.90 30.10
C LEU A 209 19.27 4.07 31.01
N GLY A 210 18.45 4.99 30.51
CA GLY A 210 17.90 6.08 31.30
C GLY A 210 16.95 5.59 32.39
N LEU A 211 16.12 4.58 32.08
CA LEU A 211 15.23 3.96 33.06
C LEU A 211 16.00 3.22 34.15
N VAL A 212 17.08 2.51 33.80
CA VAL A 212 17.97 1.88 34.78
C VAL A 212 18.63 2.94 35.66
N ALA A 213 19.11 4.05 35.08
CA ALA A 213 19.69 5.14 35.85
C ALA A 213 18.66 5.80 36.80
N LEU A 214 17.42 5.98 36.34
CA LEU A 214 16.32 6.46 37.17
C LEU A 214 16.02 5.47 38.31
N TRP A 215 15.94 4.18 38.00
CA TRP A 215 15.71 3.12 38.98
C TRP A 215 16.81 3.07 40.05
N GLU A 216 18.08 3.11 39.66
CA GLU A 216 19.23 3.19 40.58
C GLU A 216 19.16 4.45 41.46
N SER A 217 18.79 5.59 40.87
CA SER A 217 18.67 6.87 41.58
C SER A 217 17.56 6.82 42.63
N VAL A 218 16.38 6.31 42.28
CA VAL A 218 15.26 6.13 43.23
C VAL A 218 15.61 5.08 44.29
N ALA A 219 16.25 3.98 43.91
CA ALA A 219 16.70 2.94 44.85
C ALA A 219 17.67 3.48 45.89
N SER A 220 18.50 4.46 45.51
CA SER A 220 19.47 5.09 46.41
C SER A 220 18.81 5.90 47.53
N LEU A 221 17.55 6.31 47.37
CA LEU A 221 16.76 6.97 48.42
C LEU A 221 16.37 6.01 49.55
N PHE A 222 16.34 4.70 49.28
CA PHE A 222 15.97 3.65 50.24
C PHE A 222 17.17 2.97 50.91
N GLY A 223 18.40 3.39 50.58
CA GLY A 223 19.63 2.92 51.19
C GLY A 223 20.78 2.80 50.19
N ARG A 224 21.96 3.27 50.60
CA ARG A 224 23.22 3.19 49.86
C ARG A 224 24.20 2.27 50.57
N GLU A 225 25.00 1.55 49.80
CA GLU A 225 26.14 0.77 50.27
C GLU A 225 27.39 1.18 49.49
N SER A 226 28.51 1.30 50.20
CA SER A 226 29.81 1.56 49.56
C SER A 226 30.40 0.23 49.12
N VAL A 227 30.56 0.05 47.82
CA VAL A 227 31.18 -1.14 47.24
C VAL A 227 32.51 -0.75 46.62
N THR A 228 33.57 -1.44 47.02
CA THR A 228 34.89 -1.27 46.42
C THR A 228 35.02 -2.24 45.25
N GLU A 229 35.01 -1.71 44.03
CA GLU A 229 35.32 -2.47 42.81
C GLU A 229 36.69 -2.03 42.29
N GLY A 230 37.67 -2.94 42.35
CA GLY A 230 39.05 -2.63 42.00
C GLY A 230 39.66 -1.58 42.93
N ARG A 231 40.04 -0.42 42.38
CA ARG A 231 40.65 0.70 43.12
C ARG A 231 39.68 1.83 43.45
N THR A 232 38.40 1.69 43.09
CA THR A 232 37.40 2.74 43.23
C THR A 232 36.30 2.29 44.17
N THR A 233 36.06 3.06 45.22
CA THR A 233 34.87 2.92 46.07
C THR A 233 33.73 3.69 45.41
N VAL A 234 32.65 3.01 45.10
CA VAL A 234 31.47 3.61 44.47
C VAL A 234 30.26 3.35 45.37
N GLU A 235 29.47 4.38 45.62
CA GLU A 235 28.18 4.20 46.30
C GLU A 235 27.17 3.60 45.33
N ARG A 236 26.55 2.49 45.75
CA ARG A 236 25.49 1.81 44.98
C ARG A 236 24.25 1.66 45.84
N PRO A 237 23.05 1.61 45.24
CA PRO A 237 21.83 1.31 45.98
C PRO A 237 21.88 -0.11 46.55
N THR A 238 21.40 -0.29 47.78
CA THR A 238 21.30 -1.62 48.41
C THR A 238 20.33 -2.53 47.65
N ARG A 239 20.49 -3.86 47.80
CA ARG A 239 19.52 -4.83 47.22
C ARG A 239 18.08 -4.57 47.66
N ARG A 240 17.87 -4.13 48.91
CA ARG A 240 16.53 -3.76 49.41
C ARG A 240 16.01 -2.53 48.69
N GLY A 241 16.84 -1.51 48.51
CA GLY A 241 16.48 -0.29 47.79
C GLY A 241 16.11 -0.57 46.32
N LEU A 242 16.86 -1.44 45.64
CA LEU A 242 16.54 -1.87 44.27
C LEU A 242 15.17 -2.55 44.19
N ARG A 243 14.86 -3.46 45.13
CA ARG A 243 13.54 -4.12 45.19
C ARG A 243 12.42 -3.11 45.44
N MET A 244 12.59 -2.19 46.38
CA MET A 244 11.58 -1.17 46.70
C MET A 244 11.33 -0.19 45.56
N ALA A 245 12.36 0.16 44.79
CA ALA A 245 12.25 1.04 43.63
C ALA A 245 11.83 0.33 42.34
N SER A 246 11.75 -1.00 42.33
CA SER A 246 11.40 -1.78 41.13
C SER A 246 10.05 -1.42 40.46
N PRO A 247 9.02 -0.88 41.15
CA PRO A 247 7.81 -0.40 40.46
C PRO A 247 8.07 0.66 39.39
N VAL A 248 9.17 1.42 39.47
CA VAL A 248 9.59 2.38 38.43
C VAL A 248 9.80 1.67 37.08
N LEU A 249 10.24 0.41 37.09
CA LEU A 249 10.45 -0.37 35.87
C LEU A 249 9.15 -0.67 35.13
N ALA A 250 7.98 -0.53 35.78
CA ALA A 250 6.67 -0.66 35.13
C ALA A 250 6.45 0.41 34.04
N LEU A 251 7.25 1.49 34.02
CA LEU A 251 7.23 2.44 32.91
C LEU A 251 7.54 1.76 31.56
N ALA A 252 8.44 0.75 31.55
CA ALA A 252 8.83 0.05 30.32
C ALA A 252 7.70 -0.75 29.67
N ILE A 253 6.68 -1.16 30.45
CA ILE A 253 5.56 -1.96 29.95
C ILE A 253 4.36 -1.11 29.50
N ILE A 254 4.36 0.21 29.74
CA ILE A 254 3.27 1.09 29.30
C ILE A 254 3.01 0.97 27.79
N PRO A 255 4.02 1.05 26.90
CA PRO A 255 3.81 0.98 25.45
C PRO A 255 3.20 -0.34 24.99
N LEU A 256 3.42 -1.42 25.75
CA LEU A 256 2.81 -2.72 25.46
C LEU A 256 1.29 -2.60 25.55
N PHE A 257 0.75 -2.03 26.62
CA PHE A 257 -0.70 -1.94 26.81
C PHE A 257 -1.36 -0.87 25.94
N THR A 258 -0.69 0.27 25.74
CA THR A 258 -1.23 1.37 24.94
C THR A 258 -1.27 1.08 23.44
N ASN A 259 -0.40 0.19 22.95
CA ASN A 259 -0.29 -0.12 21.52
C ASN A 259 -0.60 -1.57 21.13
N TRP A 260 -0.86 -2.50 22.08
CA TRP A 260 -1.09 -3.92 21.77
C TRP A 260 -2.16 -4.14 20.70
N THR A 261 -3.33 -3.53 20.88
CA THR A 261 -4.49 -3.71 20.00
C THR A 261 -4.27 -3.10 18.62
N THR A 262 -3.56 -1.97 18.54
CA THR A 262 -3.28 -1.28 17.28
C THR A 262 -2.11 -1.91 16.50
N ALA A 263 -1.20 -2.60 17.20
CA ALA A 263 -0.10 -3.34 16.61
C ALA A 263 -0.54 -4.72 16.09
N SER A 264 -1.49 -5.38 16.77
CA SER A 264 -1.95 -6.70 16.36
C SER A 264 -2.61 -6.69 14.98
N ARG A 265 -2.17 -7.63 14.13
CA ARG A 265 -2.79 -7.93 12.83
C ARG A 265 -3.54 -9.26 12.84
N ALA A 266 -3.67 -9.88 14.02
CA ALA A 266 -4.30 -11.18 14.17
C ALA A 266 -5.75 -11.14 13.68
N GLY A 267 -6.10 -12.05 12.77
CA GLY A 267 -7.45 -12.17 12.21
C GLY A 267 -7.86 -11.05 11.25
N GLN A 268 -6.94 -10.22 10.75
CA GLN A 268 -7.21 -9.26 9.69
C GLN A 268 -7.19 -9.98 8.33
N THR A 269 -8.38 -10.17 7.74
CA THR A 269 -8.57 -10.84 6.44
C THR A 269 -9.12 -9.92 5.36
N ASP A 270 -9.47 -8.67 5.71
CA ASP A 270 -10.21 -7.73 4.85
C ASP A 270 -9.58 -7.53 3.45
N THR A 271 -8.25 -7.47 3.36
CA THR A 271 -7.54 -7.30 2.09
C THR A 271 -7.63 -8.55 1.21
N ALA A 272 -7.50 -9.75 1.79
CA ALA A 272 -7.64 -11.02 1.08
C ALA A 272 -9.11 -11.27 0.68
N ASP A 273 -10.06 -10.96 1.57
CA ASP A 273 -11.49 -11.08 1.30
C ASP A 273 -11.92 -10.14 0.16
N PHE A 274 -11.43 -8.89 0.14
CA PHE A 274 -11.64 -7.99 -0.99
C PHE A 274 -11.09 -8.54 -2.31
N ALA A 275 -9.87 -9.09 -2.30
CA ALA A 275 -9.29 -9.68 -3.51
C ALA A 275 -10.14 -10.83 -4.05
N ARG A 276 -10.61 -11.73 -3.18
CA ARG A 276 -11.51 -12.83 -3.57
C ARG A 276 -12.83 -12.30 -4.12
N ASP A 277 -13.44 -11.32 -3.45
CA ASP A 277 -14.72 -10.74 -3.84
C ASP A 277 -14.64 -10.04 -5.20
N LEU A 278 -13.56 -9.29 -5.45
CA LEU A 278 -13.34 -8.62 -6.73
C LEU A 278 -13.06 -9.64 -7.85
N LEU A 279 -12.19 -10.63 -7.65
CA LEU A 279 -11.97 -11.70 -8.63
C LEU A 279 -13.27 -12.48 -8.92
N ASN A 280 -14.06 -12.74 -7.89
CA ASN A 280 -15.32 -13.46 -8.00
C ASN A 280 -16.47 -12.62 -8.58
N SER A 281 -16.28 -11.33 -8.77
CA SER A 281 -17.20 -10.48 -9.55
C SER A 281 -17.00 -10.66 -11.06
N VAL A 282 -15.85 -11.18 -11.48
CA VAL A 282 -15.45 -11.31 -12.89
C VAL A 282 -15.83 -12.70 -13.42
N GLU A 283 -16.41 -12.75 -14.61
CA GLU A 283 -16.71 -14.01 -15.31
C GLU A 283 -15.44 -14.82 -15.63
N PRO A 284 -15.56 -16.16 -15.78
CA PRO A 284 -14.43 -17.01 -16.13
C PRO A 284 -13.64 -16.54 -17.35
N TYR A 285 -12.32 -16.61 -17.26
CA TYR A 285 -11.34 -16.17 -18.28
C TYR A 285 -11.32 -14.68 -18.61
N GLY A 286 -12.03 -13.86 -17.82
CA GLY A 286 -12.13 -12.41 -18.02
C GLY A 286 -10.81 -11.66 -17.85
N ILE A 287 -10.74 -10.47 -18.46
CA ILE A 287 -9.69 -9.48 -18.23
C ILE A 287 -10.23 -8.46 -17.23
N LEU A 288 -9.58 -8.28 -16.09
CA LEU A 288 -9.90 -7.28 -15.08
C LEU A 288 -8.88 -6.16 -15.13
N VAL A 289 -9.29 -5.00 -15.61
CA VAL A 289 -8.50 -3.77 -15.62
C VAL A 289 -8.53 -3.13 -14.24
N THR A 290 -7.35 -2.87 -13.67
CA THR A 290 -7.14 -2.26 -12.35
C THR A 290 -6.24 -1.04 -12.48
N VAL A 291 -6.11 -0.20 -11.45
CA VAL A 291 -5.38 1.08 -11.59
C VAL A 291 -4.20 1.22 -10.63
N GLY A 292 -4.24 0.61 -9.44
CA GLY A 292 -3.24 0.88 -8.40
C GLY A 292 -2.75 -0.33 -7.63
N ASP A 293 -1.74 -0.13 -6.80
CA ASP A 293 -1.15 -1.21 -5.99
C ASP A 293 -2.19 -1.78 -5.01
N ASN A 294 -3.06 -0.91 -4.48
CA ASN A 294 -4.04 -1.25 -3.44
C ASN A 294 -5.10 -2.26 -3.90
N ASP A 295 -5.44 -2.30 -5.19
CA ASP A 295 -6.32 -3.34 -5.73
C ASP A 295 -5.53 -4.49 -6.36
N THR A 296 -4.38 -4.23 -6.97
CA THR A 296 -3.67 -5.21 -7.80
C THR A 296 -2.88 -6.22 -6.98
N PHE A 297 -2.14 -5.78 -5.96
CA PHE A 297 -1.30 -6.69 -5.16
C PHE A 297 -2.12 -7.69 -4.33
N PRO A 298 -3.27 -7.30 -3.71
CA PRO A 298 -4.16 -8.27 -3.09
C PRO A 298 -4.67 -9.33 -4.07
N LEU A 299 -5.00 -8.94 -5.31
CA LEU A 299 -5.46 -9.88 -6.35
C LEU A 299 -4.35 -10.88 -6.71
N TRP A 300 -3.12 -10.41 -6.90
CA TRP A 300 -1.97 -11.29 -7.15
C TRP A 300 -1.70 -12.24 -5.98
N TYR A 301 -1.84 -11.78 -4.74
CA TYR A 301 -1.74 -12.65 -3.57
C TYR A 301 -2.82 -13.74 -3.61
N ALA A 302 -4.09 -13.38 -3.82
CA ALA A 302 -5.18 -14.32 -3.92
C ALA A 302 -4.97 -15.33 -5.06
N GLN A 303 -4.41 -14.91 -6.20
CA GLN A 303 -4.14 -15.78 -7.35
C GLN A 303 -2.95 -16.71 -7.12
N GLU A 304 -1.80 -16.18 -6.74
CA GLU A 304 -0.53 -16.92 -6.73
C GLU A 304 -0.27 -17.67 -5.42
N VAL A 305 -0.82 -17.18 -4.30
CA VAL A 305 -0.67 -17.82 -2.99
C VAL A 305 -1.90 -18.66 -2.64
N GLU A 306 -3.11 -18.11 -2.81
CA GLU A 306 -4.34 -18.81 -2.42
C GLU A 306 -4.99 -19.62 -3.56
N GLY A 307 -4.51 -19.47 -4.81
CA GLY A 307 -5.03 -20.20 -5.97
C GLY A 307 -6.40 -19.72 -6.46
N VAL A 308 -6.90 -18.58 -5.99
CA VAL A 308 -8.24 -18.07 -6.30
C VAL A 308 -8.25 -17.47 -7.70
N ARG A 309 -9.16 -17.96 -8.56
CA ARG A 309 -9.47 -17.34 -9.88
C ARG A 309 -8.23 -17.01 -10.72
N ARG A 310 -7.26 -17.93 -10.79
CA ARG A 310 -6.10 -17.82 -11.69
C ARG A 310 -6.49 -17.77 -13.17
N ASP A 311 -7.72 -18.13 -13.53
CA ASP A 311 -8.26 -17.98 -14.87
C ASP A 311 -8.42 -16.51 -15.30
N VAL A 312 -8.64 -15.60 -14.35
CA VAL A 312 -8.81 -14.16 -14.60
C VAL A 312 -7.46 -13.49 -14.83
N VAL A 313 -7.36 -12.64 -15.85
CA VAL A 313 -6.15 -11.83 -16.07
C VAL A 313 -6.33 -10.47 -15.43
N VAL A 314 -5.42 -10.11 -14.52
CA VAL A 314 -5.34 -8.76 -13.95
C VAL A 314 -4.49 -7.87 -14.86
N ALA A 315 -5.00 -6.71 -15.27
CA ALA A 315 -4.35 -5.77 -16.16
C ALA A 315 -4.29 -4.39 -15.49
N ASN A 316 -3.23 -4.15 -14.70
CA ASN A 316 -3.05 -2.88 -14.02
C ASN A 316 -2.56 -1.78 -14.98
N THR A 317 -3.26 -0.64 -15.03
CA THR A 317 -2.92 0.47 -15.95
C THR A 317 -1.58 1.12 -15.63
N SER A 318 -1.25 1.34 -14.35
CA SER A 318 0.06 1.87 -13.93
C SER A 318 1.20 0.98 -14.42
N LEU A 319 1.03 -0.35 -14.35
CA LEU A 319 2.04 -1.30 -14.79
C LEU A 319 2.04 -1.51 -16.31
N LEU A 320 0.91 -1.37 -16.99
CA LEU A 320 0.83 -1.44 -18.47
C LEU A 320 1.64 -0.35 -19.17
N ASN A 321 1.98 0.73 -18.46
CA ASN A 321 2.93 1.74 -18.94
C ASN A 321 4.39 1.24 -18.98
N THR A 322 4.68 0.03 -18.49
CA THR A 322 6.02 -0.56 -18.44
C THR A 322 6.17 -1.74 -19.40
N ASP A 323 7.36 -1.89 -19.99
CA ASP A 323 7.67 -3.01 -20.89
C ASP A 323 7.56 -4.36 -20.18
N TRP A 324 8.11 -4.47 -18.97
CA TRP A 324 8.18 -5.74 -18.25
C TRP A 324 6.79 -6.35 -18.00
N TYR A 325 5.79 -5.51 -17.71
CA TYR A 325 4.45 -5.98 -17.39
C TYR A 325 3.72 -6.48 -18.63
N THR A 326 3.85 -5.78 -19.76
CA THR A 326 3.25 -6.24 -21.02
C THR A 326 3.87 -7.55 -21.48
N ARG A 327 5.20 -7.72 -21.36
CA ARG A 327 5.88 -9.00 -21.60
C ARG A 327 5.45 -10.09 -20.63
N GLN A 328 5.18 -9.76 -19.37
CA GLN A 328 4.63 -10.71 -18.39
C GLN A 328 3.24 -11.20 -18.84
N LEU A 329 2.34 -10.30 -19.23
CA LEU A 329 1.00 -10.65 -19.72
C LEU A 329 1.04 -11.47 -21.03
N ILE A 330 2.00 -11.21 -21.91
CA ILE A 330 2.23 -12.00 -23.14
C ILE A 330 2.66 -13.43 -22.78
N ARG A 331 3.60 -13.59 -21.84
CA ARG A 331 4.11 -14.92 -21.41
C ARG A 331 3.15 -15.71 -20.56
N ARG A 332 2.25 -15.02 -19.85
CA ARG A 332 1.41 -15.63 -18.84
C ARG A 332 0.56 -16.77 -19.46
N PRO A 333 0.63 -18.00 -18.93
CA PRO A 333 -0.21 -19.08 -19.42
C PRO A 333 -1.69 -18.81 -19.11
N VAL A 334 -2.58 -19.39 -19.91
CA VAL A 334 -4.02 -19.39 -19.63
C VAL A 334 -4.33 -20.56 -18.71
N TYR A 335 -4.58 -20.27 -17.44
CA TYR A 335 -4.99 -21.27 -16.45
C TYR A 335 -6.45 -21.71 -16.63
N ASP A 336 -6.77 -22.91 -16.18
CA ASP A 336 -8.14 -23.44 -16.21
C ASP A 336 -9.02 -22.79 -15.14
N TYR A 337 -10.30 -22.59 -15.47
CA TYR A 337 -11.29 -22.16 -14.50
C TYR A 337 -11.78 -23.36 -13.66
N ASP A 338 -11.51 -23.31 -12.36
CA ASP A 338 -12.03 -24.28 -11.40
C ASP A 338 -13.50 -23.96 -11.07
N LYS A 339 -14.42 -24.72 -11.70
CA LYS A 339 -15.87 -24.58 -11.47
C LYS A 339 -16.28 -24.91 -10.03
N ALA A 340 -15.58 -25.82 -9.36
CA ALA A 340 -15.93 -26.27 -8.02
C ALA A 340 -15.61 -25.17 -6.99
N ALA A 341 -14.38 -24.64 -7.07
CA ALA A 341 -13.92 -23.54 -6.22
C ALA A 341 -14.54 -22.18 -6.60
N GLY A 342 -14.97 -22.01 -7.84
CA GLY A 342 -15.57 -20.78 -8.32
C GLY A 342 -16.98 -20.49 -7.77
N PRO A 343 -17.44 -19.22 -7.87
CA PRO A 343 -18.78 -18.81 -7.44
C PRO A 343 -19.90 -19.62 -8.09
N ALA A 344 -20.93 -19.96 -7.32
CA ALA A 344 -22.09 -20.72 -7.80
C ALA A 344 -22.75 -20.09 -9.04
N VAL A 345 -22.73 -18.75 -9.11
CA VAL A 345 -23.30 -17.95 -10.19
C VAL A 345 -22.62 -18.16 -11.57
N TYR A 346 -21.49 -18.87 -11.63
CA TYR A 346 -20.80 -19.24 -12.88
C TYR A 346 -20.82 -20.74 -13.19
N ARG A 347 -21.24 -21.61 -12.24
CA ARG A 347 -21.11 -23.07 -12.36
C ARG A 347 -21.85 -23.68 -13.54
N ASN A 348 -23.05 -23.18 -13.79
CA ASN A 348 -23.93 -23.67 -14.86
C ASN A 348 -23.58 -23.09 -16.24
N GLY A 349 -22.58 -22.20 -16.32
CA GLY A 349 -22.12 -21.64 -17.58
C GLY A 349 -21.18 -22.57 -18.36
N THR A 350 -21.22 -22.43 -19.69
CA THR A 350 -20.21 -23.00 -20.58
C THR A 350 -19.18 -21.93 -20.91
N TRP A 351 -17.96 -22.09 -20.38
CA TRP A 351 -16.89 -21.12 -20.52
C TRP A 351 -15.80 -21.70 -21.40
N LYS A 352 -15.64 -21.18 -22.62
CA LYS A 352 -14.60 -21.62 -23.54
C LYS A 352 -13.26 -21.05 -23.08
N LYS A 353 -12.28 -21.92 -22.81
CA LYS A 353 -10.90 -21.50 -22.53
C LYS A 353 -10.33 -20.77 -23.75
N PRO A 354 -9.87 -19.51 -23.60
CA PRO A 354 -9.23 -18.80 -24.71
C PRO A 354 -7.89 -19.44 -25.08
N ALA A 355 -7.57 -19.44 -26.37
CA ALA A 355 -6.36 -20.08 -26.88
C ALA A 355 -5.11 -19.20 -26.78
N SER A 356 -5.27 -17.87 -26.68
CA SER A 356 -4.16 -16.90 -26.73
C SER A 356 -4.07 -16.03 -25.49
N SER A 357 -2.92 -15.37 -25.32
CA SER A 357 -2.75 -14.25 -24.40
C SER A 357 -3.76 -13.12 -24.71
N PRO A 358 -4.17 -12.34 -23.70
CA PRO A 358 -4.96 -11.12 -23.92
C PRO A 358 -4.22 -10.06 -24.75
N ILE A 359 -2.89 -10.11 -24.82
CA ILE A 359 -2.10 -9.25 -25.70
C ILE A 359 -1.65 -10.08 -26.91
N ARG A 360 -2.26 -9.83 -28.08
CA ARG A 360 -1.96 -10.54 -29.34
C ARG A 360 -0.80 -9.87 -30.09
N MET A 361 0.35 -9.75 -29.40
CA MET A 361 1.57 -9.15 -29.94
C MET A 361 2.79 -9.98 -29.52
N THR A 362 3.84 -9.90 -30.33
CA THR A 362 5.19 -10.30 -29.90
C THR A 362 5.72 -9.32 -28.85
N MET A 363 6.71 -9.73 -28.04
CA MET A 363 7.34 -8.83 -27.07
C MET A 363 7.93 -7.58 -27.73
N MET A 364 8.61 -7.76 -28.87
CA MET A 364 9.18 -6.65 -29.63
C MET A 364 8.13 -5.64 -30.10
N GLN A 365 6.96 -6.13 -30.56
CA GLN A 365 5.85 -5.25 -30.92
C GLN A 365 5.29 -4.52 -29.71
N ALA A 366 5.11 -5.20 -28.57
CA ALA A 366 4.63 -4.58 -27.35
C ALA A 366 5.62 -3.51 -26.82
N ASP A 367 6.92 -3.77 -26.89
CA ASP A 367 7.97 -2.82 -26.51
C ASP A 367 8.00 -1.59 -27.42
N SER A 368 7.66 -1.75 -28.70
CA SER A 368 7.60 -0.66 -29.67
C SER A 368 6.41 0.29 -29.51
N VAL A 369 5.43 -0.05 -28.66
CA VAL A 369 4.30 0.84 -28.35
C VAL A 369 4.82 2.07 -27.63
N PRO A 370 4.57 3.30 -28.13
CA PRO A 370 5.12 4.50 -27.50
C PRO A 370 4.57 4.69 -26.08
N PRO A 371 5.30 5.38 -25.18
CA PRO A 371 4.81 5.70 -23.83
C PRO A 371 3.49 6.48 -23.82
N TYR A 372 3.25 7.28 -24.87
CA TYR A 372 2.00 7.99 -25.08
C TYR A 372 1.82 8.39 -26.55
N VAL A 373 0.59 8.76 -26.91
CA VAL A 373 0.21 9.39 -28.17
C VAL A 373 -0.53 10.68 -27.88
N GLN A 374 -0.10 11.78 -28.53
CA GLN A 374 -0.81 13.06 -28.43
C GLN A 374 -2.10 13.02 -29.26
N LEU A 375 -3.20 13.44 -28.66
CA LEU A 375 -4.51 13.57 -29.31
C LEU A 375 -4.97 15.03 -29.29
N ASP A 376 -4.95 15.67 -30.45
CA ASP A 376 -5.42 17.06 -30.60
C ASP A 376 -6.92 17.16 -30.90
N ARG A 377 -7.56 16.04 -31.24
CA ARG A 377 -8.97 15.94 -31.59
C ARG A 377 -9.57 14.62 -31.11
N PRO A 378 -10.90 14.54 -30.96
CA PRO A 378 -11.57 13.29 -30.62
C PRO A 378 -11.15 12.13 -31.52
N MET A 379 -10.79 11.01 -30.89
CA MET A 379 -10.42 9.77 -31.58
C MET A 379 -11.60 8.80 -31.53
N ASN A 380 -12.00 8.28 -32.69
CA ASN A 380 -12.99 7.22 -32.75
C ASN A 380 -12.32 5.87 -32.56
N PHE A 381 -12.79 5.12 -31.58
CA PHE A 381 -12.39 3.75 -31.31
C PHE A 381 -13.50 2.79 -31.76
N GLN A 382 -13.10 1.73 -32.46
CA GLN A 382 -13.97 0.61 -32.79
C GLN A 382 -13.32 -0.71 -32.36
N GLY A 383 -13.97 -1.44 -31.45
CA GLY A 383 -13.51 -2.72 -30.94
C GLY A 383 -14.68 -3.69 -30.79
N GLY A 384 -14.72 -4.71 -31.65
CA GLY A 384 -15.91 -5.57 -31.77
C GLY A 384 -17.17 -4.73 -32.10
N PRO A 385 -18.28 -4.89 -31.34
CA PRO A 385 -19.49 -4.09 -31.52
C PRO A 385 -19.43 -2.70 -30.86
N ILE A 386 -18.37 -2.37 -30.12
CA ILE A 386 -18.23 -1.10 -29.40
C ILE A 386 -17.76 0.00 -30.34
N LYS A 387 -18.49 1.12 -30.35
CA LYS A 387 -18.10 2.37 -31.01
C LYS A 387 -18.03 3.48 -29.97
N ALA A 388 -16.82 3.88 -29.62
CA ALA A 388 -16.57 4.89 -28.61
C ALA A 388 -15.84 6.09 -29.20
N THR A 389 -16.09 7.28 -28.66
CA THR A 389 -15.34 8.49 -28.98
C THR A 389 -14.53 8.88 -27.76
N ILE A 390 -13.22 8.89 -27.91
CA ILE A 390 -12.27 9.26 -26.88
C ILE A 390 -12.03 10.76 -27.00
N ASP A 391 -12.49 11.50 -26.00
CA ASP A 391 -12.33 12.95 -25.90
C ASP A 391 -10.99 13.25 -25.22
N PRO A 392 -10.04 13.94 -25.90
CA PRO A 392 -8.73 14.23 -25.33
C PRO A 392 -8.81 15.04 -24.03
N GLN A 393 -9.86 15.84 -23.84
CA GLN A 393 -10.03 16.66 -22.64
C GLN A 393 -10.51 15.87 -21.42
N ARG A 394 -10.98 14.63 -21.63
CA ARG A 394 -11.49 13.75 -20.57
C ARG A 394 -10.48 12.71 -20.10
N LEU A 395 -9.32 12.62 -20.75
CA LEU A 395 -8.25 11.71 -20.35
C LEU A 395 -7.61 12.14 -19.04
N SER A 396 -7.11 11.17 -18.26
CA SER A 396 -6.33 11.38 -17.04
C SER A 396 -5.24 12.46 -17.19
N ILE A 397 -4.58 12.50 -18.35
CA ILE A 397 -3.75 13.62 -18.77
C ILE A 397 -4.39 14.24 -20.03
N PRO A 398 -4.90 15.48 -19.96
CA PRO A 398 -5.55 16.11 -21.09
C PRO A 398 -4.67 16.12 -22.35
N GLY A 399 -5.20 15.61 -23.46
CA GLY A 399 -4.50 15.51 -24.75
C GLY A 399 -3.57 14.31 -24.89
N VAL A 400 -3.41 13.47 -23.86
CA VAL A 400 -2.39 12.42 -23.85
C VAL A 400 -3.02 11.05 -23.63
N LEU A 401 -3.01 10.23 -24.69
CA LEU A 401 -3.39 8.82 -24.62
C LEU A 401 -2.16 8.02 -24.16
N GLN A 402 -2.18 7.49 -22.95
CA GLN A 402 -1.04 6.77 -22.38
C GLN A 402 -0.88 5.39 -23.00
N ARG A 403 0.31 4.81 -22.87
CA ARG A 403 0.60 3.42 -23.27
C ARG A 403 -0.40 2.43 -22.68
N ALA A 404 -0.77 2.60 -21.41
CA ALA A 404 -1.79 1.78 -20.76
C ALA A 404 -3.14 1.82 -21.49
N ASP A 405 -3.59 2.99 -21.91
CA ASP A 405 -4.86 3.19 -22.63
C ASP A 405 -4.83 2.45 -23.98
N ILE A 406 -3.70 2.53 -24.69
CA ILE A 406 -3.50 1.83 -25.96
C ILE A 406 -3.63 0.30 -25.74
N PHE A 407 -3.00 -0.25 -24.70
CA PHE A 407 -3.12 -1.68 -24.39
C PHE A 407 -4.53 -2.08 -23.98
N VAL A 408 -5.23 -1.28 -23.17
CA VAL A 408 -6.61 -1.57 -22.77
C VAL A 408 -7.55 -1.55 -23.98
N LEU A 409 -7.47 -0.53 -24.83
CA LEU A 409 -8.24 -0.44 -26.08
C LEU A 409 -7.92 -1.61 -27.02
N ARG A 410 -6.66 -2.02 -27.10
CA ARG A 410 -6.24 -3.17 -27.90
C ARG A 410 -6.77 -4.48 -27.34
N MET A 411 -6.67 -4.70 -26.03
CA MET A 411 -7.26 -5.86 -25.36
C MET A 411 -8.77 -5.92 -25.63
N LEU A 412 -9.45 -4.77 -25.62
CA LEU A 412 -10.86 -4.66 -25.98
C LEU A 412 -11.14 -5.08 -27.43
N ALA A 413 -10.43 -4.52 -28.39
CA ALA A 413 -10.61 -4.86 -29.80
C ALA A 413 -10.30 -6.35 -30.09
N ASP A 414 -9.24 -6.89 -29.50
CA ASP A 414 -8.73 -8.22 -29.82
C ASP A 414 -9.47 -9.36 -29.08
N ASN A 415 -10.08 -9.08 -27.92
CA ASN A 415 -10.61 -10.12 -27.04
C ASN A 415 -12.12 -10.08 -26.81
N TYR A 416 -12.86 -9.05 -27.24
CA TYR A 416 -14.29 -8.92 -26.92
C TYR A 416 -15.13 -10.19 -27.18
N ALA A 417 -14.82 -10.91 -28.27
CA ALA A 417 -15.55 -12.13 -28.64
C ALA A 417 -15.13 -13.40 -27.86
N GLU A 418 -13.95 -13.40 -27.23
CA GLU A 418 -13.38 -14.56 -26.54
C GLU A 418 -13.31 -14.41 -25.02
N ARG A 419 -13.14 -13.18 -24.53
CA ARG A 419 -12.99 -12.86 -23.11
C ARG A 419 -13.90 -11.71 -22.74
N PRO A 420 -14.65 -11.82 -21.63
CA PRO A 420 -15.33 -10.67 -21.09
C PRO A 420 -14.29 -9.72 -20.47
N ILE A 421 -14.53 -8.42 -20.59
CA ILE A 421 -13.61 -7.38 -20.12
C ILE A 421 -14.31 -6.61 -19.02
N TYR A 422 -13.59 -6.43 -17.92
CA TYR A 422 -14.06 -5.78 -16.72
C TYR A 422 -13.13 -4.66 -16.33
N PHE A 423 -13.69 -3.62 -15.75
CA PHE A 423 -12.96 -2.62 -15.00
C PHE A 423 -13.29 -2.79 -13.52
N SER A 424 -12.28 -2.80 -12.67
CA SER A 424 -12.53 -2.70 -11.24
C SER A 424 -13.22 -1.38 -10.93
N ARG A 425 -14.22 -1.36 -10.05
CA ARG A 425 -14.86 -0.09 -9.68
C ARG A 425 -13.96 0.83 -8.86
N THR A 426 -12.83 0.33 -8.37
CA THR A 426 -11.72 1.15 -7.83
C THR A 426 -11.04 2.00 -8.90
N SER A 427 -11.19 1.68 -10.19
CA SER A 427 -10.70 2.50 -11.32
C SER A 427 -11.54 3.75 -11.58
N ALA A 428 -12.65 3.92 -10.84
CA ALA A 428 -13.55 5.07 -10.92
C ALA A 428 -13.93 5.43 -12.36
N GLY A 429 -13.48 6.59 -12.85
CA GLY A 429 -13.85 7.15 -14.15
C GLY A 429 -13.13 6.54 -15.35
N TYR A 430 -12.13 5.68 -15.16
CA TYR A 430 -11.20 5.28 -16.23
C TYR A 430 -11.89 4.77 -17.51
N GLY A 431 -12.89 3.89 -17.40
CA GLY A 431 -13.65 3.43 -18.57
C GLY A 431 -14.40 4.56 -19.28
N GLY A 432 -14.88 5.56 -18.54
CA GLY A 432 -15.49 6.78 -19.08
C GLY A 432 -14.50 7.68 -19.83
N GLU A 433 -13.25 7.77 -19.36
CA GLU A 433 -12.16 8.50 -20.04
C GLU A 433 -11.89 7.93 -21.44
N LEU A 434 -12.00 6.60 -21.58
CA LEU A 434 -11.89 5.88 -22.85
C LEU A 434 -13.19 5.90 -23.70
N GLY A 435 -14.17 6.71 -23.32
CA GLY A 435 -15.45 6.82 -24.03
C GLY A 435 -16.36 5.59 -23.86
N LEU A 436 -16.04 4.68 -22.94
CA LEU A 436 -16.79 3.43 -22.73
C LEU A 436 -17.95 3.58 -21.74
N GLY A 437 -18.20 4.75 -21.15
CA GLY A 437 -19.17 4.93 -20.07
C GLY A 437 -20.57 4.38 -20.34
N GLY A 438 -21.08 4.51 -21.57
CA GLY A 438 -22.37 3.95 -21.98
C GLY A 438 -22.39 2.44 -22.19
N TYR A 439 -21.22 1.81 -22.21
CA TYR A 439 -20.98 0.38 -22.46
C TYR A 439 -20.52 -0.36 -21.20
N LEU A 440 -20.73 0.20 -20.00
CA LEU A 440 -20.35 -0.43 -18.74
C LEU A 440 -21.57 -0.90 -17.95
N LEU A 441 -21.58 -2.18 -17.58
CA LEU A 441 -22.59 -2.83 -16.75
C LEU A 441 -22.01 -3.19 -15.39
N THR A 442 -22.52 -2.58 -14.33
CA THR A 442 -22.10 -2.87 -12.95
C THR A 442 -22.53 -4.26 -12.51
N GLN A 443 -21.56 -5.05 -12.04
CA GLN A 443 -21.73 -6.38 -11.46
C GLN A 443 -20.90 -6.47 -10.17
N GLY A 444 -21.52 -6.12 -9.04
CA GLY A 444 -20.85 -6.09 -7.74
C GLY A 444 -19.71 -5.07 -7.67
N LEU A 445 -18.47 -5.53 -7.48
CA LEU A 445 -17.27 -4.69 -7.32
C LEU A 445 -16.58 -4.35 -8.65
N ALA A 446 -17.09 -4.84 -9.78
CA ALA A 446 -16.53 -4.58 -11.12
C ALA A 446 -17.62 -4.11 -12.10
N THR A 447 -17.21 -3.54 -13.22
CA THR A 447 -18.07 -3.19 -14.36
C THR A 447 -17.65 -3.95 -15.61
N LYS A 448 -18.59 -4.67 -16.23
CA LYS A 448 -18.39 -5.43 -17.47
C LYS A 448 -18.58 -4.52 -18.68
N VAL A 449 -17.71 -4.61 -19.67
CA VAL A 449 -17.97 -4.03 -20.99
C VAL A 449 -19.06 -4.84 -21.69
N PHE A 450 -20.15 -4.19 -22.07
CA PHE A 450 -21.33 -4.83 -22.66
C PHE A 450 -22.02 -3.94 -23.69
N ILE A 451 -22.95 -4.53 -24.45
CA ILE A 451 -23.86 -3.75 -25.31
C ILE A 451 -25.13 -3.46 -24.53
N PRO A 452 -25.45 -2.18 -24.28
CA PRO A 452 -26.68 -1.82 -23.58
C PRO A 452 -27.91 -2.21 -24.40
N PRO A 453 -28.98 -2.72 -23.75
CA PRO A 453 -30.25 -2.93 -24.42
C PRO A 453 -30.88 -1.58 -24.80
N THR A 454 -31.77 -1.59 -25.79
CA THR A 454 -32.51 -0.39 -26.21
C THR A 454 -33.48 0.11 -25.14
N VAL A 455 -33.95 -0.78 -24.27
CA VAL A 455 -34.85 -0.48 -23.15
C VAL A 455 -34.34 -1.20 -21.90
N ALA A 456 -34.39 -0.54 -20.74
CA ALA A 456 -34.05 -1.16 -19.47
C ALA A 456 -35.00 -2.34 -19.17
N GLY A 457 -34.41 -3.47 -18.78
CA GLY A 457 -35.14 -4.68 -18.41
C GLY A 457 -35.39 -4.76 -16.91
N LYS A 458 -35.97 -5.87 -16.45
CA LYS A 458 -36.17 -6.10 -15.01
C LYS A 458 -34.85 -6.31 -14.25
N ASP A 459 -33.91 -7.02 -14.87
CA ASP A 459 -32.62 -7.40 -14.25
C ASP A 459 -31.47 -6.46 -14.63
N THR A 460 -31.62 -5.70 -15.71
CA THR A 460 -30.64 -4.71 -16.20
C THR A 460 -31.27 -3.33 -16.18
N LEU A 461 -30.94 -2.56 -15.15
CA LEU A 461 -31.50 -1.23 -14.91
C LEU A 461 -30.48 -0.14 -15.21
N LEU A 462 -30.96 1.01 -15.71
CA LEU A 462 -30.18 2.24 -15.78
C LEU A 462 -30.45 3.04 -14.51
N VAL A 463 -29.46 3.16 -13.64
CA VAL A 463 -29.56 3.83 -12.34
C VAL A 463 -28.86 5.19 -12.43
N PRO A 464 -29.52 6.31 -12.07
CA PRO A 464 -28.88 7.61 -12.02
C PRO A 464 -27.58 7.57 -11.19
N GLY A 465 -26.48 8.09 -11.74
CA GLY A 465 -25.15 8.08 -11.10
C GLY A 465 -24.39 6.74 -11.15
N ALA A 466 -25.06 5.59 -11.17
CA ALA A 466 -24.41 4.27 -11.24
C ALA A 466 -24.28 3.71 -12.66
N GLY A 467 -25.03 4.26 -13.62
CA GLY A 467 -25.07 3.75 -14.98
C GLY A 467 -25.88 2.45 -15.06
N TRP A 468 -25.49 1.55 -15.97
CA TRP A 468 -26.17 0.27 -16.10
C TRP A 468 -25.77 -0.67 -14.95
N VAL A 469 -26.75 -1.37 -14.38
CA VAL A 469 -26.56 -2.29 -13.26
C VAL A 469 -27.27 -3.61 -13.56
N ASP A 470 -26.54 -4.71 -13.43
CA ASP A 470 -27.09 -6.06 -13.38
C ASP A 470 -27.48 -6.36 -11.93
N VAL A 471 -28.76 -6.18 -11.63
CA VAL A 471 -29.30 -6.23 -10.27
C VAL A 471 -29.23 -7.64 -9.72
N ALA A 472 -29.63 -8.63 -10.53
CA ALA A 472 -29.66 -10.03 -10.14
C ALA A 472 -28.24 -10.54 -9.82
N ARG A 473 -27.26 -10.23 -10.68
CA ARG A 473 -25.85 -10.60 -10.45
C ARG A 473 -25.29 -9.89 -9.23
N SER A 474 -25.46 -8.58 -9.13
CA SER A 474 -24.88 -7.78 -8.05
C SER A 474 -25.44 -8.19 -6.69
N ARG A 475 -26.75 -8.46 -6.60
CA ARG A 475 -27.39 -9.00 -5.41
C ARG A 475 -26.86 -10.39 -5.05
N THR A 476 -26.76 -11.29 -6.03
CA THR A 476 -26.26 -12.66 -5.80
C THR A 476 -24.83 -12.64 -5.27
N LEU A 477 -23.96 -11.83 -5.86
CA LEU A 477 -22.59 -11.65 -5.40
C LEU A 477 -22.55 -11.11 -3.96
N TRP A 478 -23.32 -10.06 -3.67
CA TRP A 478 -23.40 -9.48 -2.33
C TRP A 478 -23.87 -10.47 -1.26
N ASP A 479 -24.94 -11.23 -1.56
CA ASP A 479 -25.58 -12.11 -0.58
C ASP A 479 -24.83 -13.43 -0.37
N THR A 480 -24.19 -13.97 -1.41
CA THR A 480 -23.69 -15.36 -1.40
C THR A 480 -22.19 -15.52 -1.62
N VAL A 481 -21.51 -14.48 -2.14
CA VAL A 481 -20.09 -14.54 -2.50
C VAL A 481 -19.26 -13.62 -1.62
N PHE A 482 -19.72 -12.38 -1.40
CA PHE A 482 -18.91 -11.37 -0.74
C PHE A 482 -18.72 -11.62 0.74
N THR A 483 -17.49 -11.46 1.19
CA THR A 483 -17.05 -11.61 2.57
C THR A 483 -16.35 -10.36 3.10
N GLY A 484 -15.83 -9.50 2.22
CA GLY A 484 -15.08 -8.29 2.56
C GLY A 484 -15.89 -7.29 3.38
N GLN A 485 -17.19 -7.13 3.11
CA GLN A 485 -18.07 -6.28 3.92
C GLN A 485 -18.12 -6.74 5.39
N LYS A 486 -18.06 -8.05 5.66
CA LYS A 486 -18.09 -8.59 7.03
C LYS A 486 -16.74 -8.40 7.74
N SER A 487 -15.63 -8.67 7.06
CA SER A 487 -14.28 -8.48 7.64
C SER A 487 -13.93 -7.00 7.83
N LEU A 488 -14.37 -6.13 6.91
CA LEU A 488 -14.27 -4.68 7.07
C LEU A 488 -15.09 -4.18 8.27
N ALA A 489 -16.36 -4.60 8.39
CA ALA A 489 -17.18 -4.24 9.55
C ALA A 489 -16.56 -4.68 10.89
N LYS A 490 -15.86 -5.83 10.90
CA LYS A 490 -15.15 -6.34 12.09
C LYS A 490 -13.90 -5.52 12.46
N ARG A 491 -13.33 -4.75 11.53
CA ARG A 491 -12.08 -4.01 11.74
C ARG A 491 -12.20 -2.94 12.82
N GLY A 492 -13.39 -2.39 13.02
CA GLY A 492 -13.74 -1.46 14.11
C GLY A 492 -13.13 -0.05 14.00
N ASP A 493 -11.87 0.06 13.55
CA ASP A 493 -11.18 1.34 13.37
C ASP A 493 -10.26 1.35 12.14
N TRP A 494 -10.68 2.03 11.06
CA TRP A 494 -9.85 2.27 9.87
C TRP A 494 -9.14 3.62 9.95
N VAL A 495 -7.85 3.57 10.29
CA VAL A 495 -7.03 4.78 10.46
C VAL A 495 -6.51 5.35 9.12
N ASP A 496 -6.30 4.51 8.11
CA ASP A 496 -5.61 4.89 6.88
C ASP A 496 -6.58 5.50 5.85
N ARG A 497 -6.86 6.80 5.98
CA ARG A 497 -7.77 7.54 5.07
C ARG A 497 -7.41 7.36 3.58
N PRO A 498 -6.14 7.41 3.14
CA PRO A 498 -5.78 7.22 1.74
C PRO A 498 -6.22 5.87 1.12
N SER A 499 -6.45 4.83 1.91
CA SER A 499 -6.93 3.53 1.43
C SER A 499 -8.44 3.30 1.65
N VAL A 500 -9.17 4.31 2.12
CA VAL A 500 -10.61 4.21 2.41
C VAL A 500 -11.48 3.92 1.18
N GLY A 501 -10.93 4.11 -0.04
CA GLY A 501 -11.63 3.82 -1.29
C GLY A 501 -12.14 2.37 -1.40
N ILE A 502 -11.45 1.39 -0.82
CA ILE A 502 -11.89 -0.01 -0.81
C ILE A 502 -13.12 -0.19 0.09
N PRO A 503 -13.10 0.20 1.39
CA PRO A 503 -14.32 0.21 2.21
C PRO A 503 -15.46 1.00 1.60
N TYR A 504 -15.17 2.18 1.04
CA TYR A 504 -16.16 3.03 0.38
C TYR A 504 -16.85 2.29 -0.77
N LEU A 505 -16.12 1.50 -1.56
CA LEU A 505 -16.70 0.70 -2.63
C LEU A 505 -17.78 -0.28 -2.13
N TYR A 506 -17.57 -0.92 -0.98
CA TYR A 506 -18.62 -1.77 -0.37
C TYR A 506 -19.83 -0.94 0.08
N VAL A 507 -19.61 0.22 0.69
CA VAL A 507 -20.71 1.09 1.12
C VAL A 507 -21.51 1.58 -0.09
N ALA A 508 -20.84 2.08 -1.13
CA ALA A 508 -21.46 2.54 -2.37
C ALA A 508 -22.23 1.42 -3.09
N THR A 509 -21.69 0.20 -3.08
CA THR A 509 -22.38 -0.97 -3.66
C THR A 509 -23.61 -1.35 -2.86
N GLY A 510 -23.52 -1.35 -1.53
CA GLY A 510 -24.66 -1.63 -0.67
C GLY A 510 -25.75 -0.57 -0.76
N LEU A 511 -25.38 0.71 -0.83
CA LEU A 511 -26.31 1.83 -1.04
C LEU A 511 -27.09 1.66 -2.35
N MET A 512 -26.37 1.52 -3.47
CA MET A 512 -26.96 1.31 -4.79
C MET A 512 -27.91 0.10 -4.78
N LEU A 513 -27.50 -1.04 -4.23
CA LEU A 513 -28.35 -2.22 -4.14
C LEU A 513 -29.58 -1.97 -3.26
N SER A 514 -29.45 -1.28 -2.13
CA SER A 514 -30.58 -1.00 -1.23
C SER A 514 -31.63 -0.11 -1.89
N GLU A 515 -31.22 0.92 -2.62
CA GLU A 515 -32.13 1.81 -3.36
C GLU A 515 -32.88 1.06 -4.46
N ILE A 516 -32.17 0.22 -5.23
CA ILE A 516 -32.77 -0.60 -6.28
C ILE A 516 -33.78 -1.60 -5.67
N LEU A 517 -33.41 -2.28 -4.58
CA LEU A 517 -34.29 -3.23 -3.91
C LEU A 517 -35.54 -2.55 -3.35
N GLN A 518 -35.39 -1.35 -2.78
CA GLN A 518 -36.52 -0.56 -2.30
C GLN A 518 -37.45 -0.16 -3.46
N ALA A 519 -36.90 0.34 -4.57
CA ALA A 519 -37.66 0.76 -5.74
C ALA A 519 -38.37 -0.43 -6.45
N THR A 520 -37.81 -1.63 -6.34
CA THR A 520 -38.38 -2.86 -6.92
C THR A 520 -39.31 -3.62 -5.96
N GLY A 521 -39.57 -3.07 -4.77
CA GLY A 521 -40.53 -3.60 -3.79
C GLY A 521 -39.98 -4.62 -2.78
N ASP A 522 -38.67 -4.87 -2.76
CA ASP A 522 -38.00 -5.73 -1.78
C ASP A 522 -37.43 -4.91 -0.60
N SER A 523 -38.34 -4.46 0.27
CA SER A 523 -37.98 -3.68 1.47
C SER A 523 -37.09 -4.46 2.45
N THR A 524 -37.33 -5.76 2.60
CA THR A 524 -36.55 -6.60 3.54
C THR A 524 -35.11 -6.75 3.06
N GLY A 525 -34.92 -7.03 1.76
CA GLY A 525 -33.60 -7.07 1.14
C GLY A 525 -32.88 -5.72 1.23
N SER A 526 -33.60 -4.63 0.94
CA SER A 526 -33.07 -3.27 1.05
C SER A 526 -32.53 -2.96 2.45
N HIS A 527 -33.35 -3.16 3.49
CA HIS A 527 -32.94 -2.88 4.88
C HIS A 527 -31.72 -3.70 5.30
N ARG A 528 -31.65 -4.97 4.89
CA ARG A 528 -30.52 -5.86 5.21
C ARG A 528 -29.22 -5.38 4.56
N VAL A 529 -29.25 -5.06 3.26
CA VAL A 529 -28.07 -4.59 2.53
C VAL A 529 -27.62 -3.23 3.07
N LEU A 530 -28.56 -2.32 3.33
CA LEU A 530 -28.28 -1.01 3.92
C LEU A 530 -27.63 -1.14 5.31
N ALA A 531 -28.13 -2.04 6.16
CA ALA A 531 -27.56 -2.28 7.48
C ALA A 531 -26.10 -2.76 7.40
N GLN A 532 -25.78 -3.66 6.45
CA GLN A 532 -24.41 -4.12 6.23
C GLN A 532 -23.50 -3.00 5.73
N ALA A 533 -23.99 -2.16 4.80
CA ALA A 533 -23.26 -0.99 4.33
C ALA A 533 -22.99 0.02 5.46
N LYS A 534 -23.98 0.25 6.35
CA LYS A 534 -23.83 1.12 7.53
C LYS A 534 -22.77 0.58 8.49
N GLN A 535 -22.72 -0.73 8.72
CA GLN A 535 -21.68 -1.34 9.57
C GLN A 535 -20.28 -1.10 9.02
N VAL A 536 -20.08 -1.26 7.71
CA VAL A 536 -18.79 -0.93 7.06
C VAL A 536 -18.48 0.56 7.22
N ALA A 537 -19.43 1.45 6.92
CA ALA A 537 -19.24 2.90 7.03
C ALA A 537 -18.91 3.35 8.47
N GLN A 538 -19.52 2.72 9.48
CA GLN A 538 -19.21 2.94 10.90
C GLN A 538 -17.79 2.49 11.23
N SER A 539 -17.41 1.27 10.83
CA SER A 539 -16.08 0.72 11.11
C SER A 539 -14.93 1.53 10.50
N VAL A 540 -15.20 2.26 9.41
CA VAL A 540 -14.21 3.07 8.70
C VAL A 540 -14.42 4.58 8.86
N ARG A 541 -15.30 4.98 9.78
CA ARG A 541 -15.59 6.37 10.16
C ARG A 541 -15.91 7.27 8.96
N LEU A 542 -16.79 6.82 8.08
CA LEU A 542 -17.36 7.62 7.00
C LEU A 542 -18.58 8.40 7.52
N SER A 543 -18.36 9.32 8.46
CA SER A 543 -19.42 10.05 9.18
C SER A 543 -20.35 10.81 8.26
N ASP A 544 -19.82 11.46 7.22
CA ASP A 544 -20.61 12.26 6.29
C ASP A 544 -21.55 11.37 5.48
N LEU A 545 -21.05 10.20 5.07
CA LEU A 545 -21.84 9.22 4.35
C LEU A 545 -22.90 8.58 5.27
N LEU A 546 -22.55 8.30 6.53
CA LEU A 546 -23.52 7.82 7.53
C LEU A 546 -24.65 8.82 7.74
N ALA A 547 -24.33 10.11 7.87
CA ALA A 547 -25.32 11.16 8.02
C ALA A 547 -26.27 11.25 6.81
N GLN A 548 -25.74 11.05 5.60
CA GLN A 548 -26.55 10.97 4.38
C GLN A 548 -27.44 9.72 4.35
N MET A 549 -26.93 8.57 4.82
CA MET A 549 -27.65 7.30 4.90
C MET A 549 -28.75 7.27 5.98
N ASP A 550 -28.72 8.19 6.94
CA ASP A 550 -29.70 8.33 8.02
C ASP A 550 -30.82 9.34 7.70
N GLN A 551 -30.68 10.11 6.61
CA GLN A 551 -31.77 10.98 6.17
C GLN A 551 -32.92 10.13 5.57
N PRO A 552 -34.18 10.40 5.96
CA PRO A 552 -35.33 9.75 5.33
C PRO A 552 -35.34 10.07 3.84
N SER A 553 -35.39 9.04 3.00
CA SER A 553 -35.42 9.17 1.54
C SER A 553 -36.55 10.12 1.13
N GLN A 554 -36.23 11.36 0.78
CA GLN A 554 -37.13 12.15 -0.06
C GLN A 554 -37.23 11.43 -1.41
N ALA A 555 -38.41 11.43 -2.01
CA ALA A 555 -38.63 10.80 -3.31
C ALA A 555 -37.56 11.25 -4.33
N PRO A 556 -37.08 10.38 -5.23
CA PRO A 556 -35.94 10.70 -6.08
C PRO A 556 -36.25 11.90 -6.97
N THR A 557 -35.54 13.02 -6.79
CA THR A 557 -35.47 14.06 -7.81
C THR A 557 -34.53 13.56 -8.92
N PRO A 558 -34.86 13.69 -10.22
CA PRO A 558 -34.13 13.05 -11.33
C PRO A 558 -32.67 13.49 -11.55
N GLN A 559 -32.07 14.25 -10.64
CA GLN A 559 -30.77 14.92 -10.82
C GLN A 559 -29.77 14.74 -9.67
N SER A 560 -30.08 13.96 -8.62
CA SER A 560 -29.11 13.75 -7.54
C SER A 560 -28.10 12.67 -7.97
N PRO A 561 -26.80 12.99 -8.12
CA PRO A 561 -25.77 11.97 -8.35
C PRO A 561 -25.69 11.06 -7.12
N LEU A 562 -25.37 9.78 -7.33
CA LEU A 562 -24.97 8.91 -6.24
C LEU A 562 -23.83 9.56 -5.45
N LEU A 563 -24.01 9.54 -4.14
CA LEU A 563 -23.26 10.27 -3.12
C LEU A 563 -21.74 10.07 -3.26
N VAL A 564 -21.04 11.09 -3.75
CA VAL A 564 -19.58 11.19 -3.69
C VAL A 564 -19.24 11.87 -2.36
N PRO A 565 -18.29 11.36 -1.56
CA PRO A 565 -17.75 12.12 -0.43
C PRO A 565 -17.26 13.48 -0.94
N SER A 566 -17.58 14.56 -0.24
CA SER A 566 -16.89 15.83 -0.45
C SER A 566 -15.47 15.70 0.10
N ASP A 567 -14.58 15.03 -0.62
CA ASP A 567 -13.15 15.05 -0.27
C ASP A 567 -12.52 16.33 -0.81
N THR A 568 -12.00 17.12 0.13
CA THR A 568 -11.07 18.24 -0.04
C THR A 568 -9.70 17.82 -0.62
N ALA A 569 -9.66 16.77 -1.44
CA ALA A 569 -8.51 16.40 -2.24
C ALA A 569 -8.67 16.97 -3.66
N GLN A 570 -8.56 18.30 -3.78
CA GLN A 570 -8.21 18.88 -5.08
C GLN A 570 -6.85 18.28 -5.47
N GLY A 571 -6.89 17.39 -6.47
CA GLY A 571 -5.71 16.92 -7.16
C GLY A 571 -4.81 18.10 -7.49
N THR A 572 -3.56 18.00 -7.09
CA THR A 572 -2.48 18.87 -7.51
C THR A 572 -2.55 18.99 -9.03
N ARG A 573 -2.97 20.15 -9.51
CA ARG A 573 -2.73 20.57 -10.90
C ARG A 573 -1.22 20.57 -11.08
N VAL A 574 -0.70 19.53 -11.73
CA VAL A 574 0.63 19.59 -12.32
C VAL A 574 0.54 20.64 -13.42
N LYS A 575 1.15 21.80 -13.18
CA LYS A 575 1.44 22.76 -14.25
C LYS A 575 2.55 22.18 -15.11
N PRO A 576 2.54 22.46 -16.43
CA PRO A 576 3.38 21.80 -17.43
C PRO A 576 4.87 21.84 -17.14
#